data_AF-A0A3B9WS60-F1
#
_entry.id   AF-A0A3B9WS60-F1
#
_cell.length_a   1.000
_cell.length_b   1.000
_cell.length_c   1.000
_cell.angle_alpha   90.00
_cell.angle_beta   90.00
_cell.angle_gamma   90.00
#
_symmetry.space_group_name_H-M   'P 1'
#
loop_
_entity.id
_entity.type
_entity.pdbx_description
1 polymer ?
#
loop_
_entity_poly.entity_id
_entity_poly.type
_entity_poly.pdbx_seq_one_letter_code
_entity_poly.pdbx_strand_id
1 'polypeptide(L)'
;MIEGINIVLVFIWMLVIPFILGNLESLLYRSGEFTGIAGRISFGYALELAVFCLLSVPLIFFRAPYAVLKWSFIACIAVLCAMSVPLSVKTVKSLFSREGSGALWRGDRENRLTLTVMAAAIFIIVFQTALVVFTMHMDADDARFVGEALEVAQQGTMLSVNPLTGEVTGGYDGIPKGVPVGEMRKDAASPYPVFLGMLSDLTALNPAVLSHTVLPVFLIPLSYAVFYLTGITLFNRDRQKTWIFLLLLSVIMLFSFESEFAPGYTLLNIIWQGRSIAEAVFLPLLFYAFLRIRPENGIKAQDILLLLIINLDCCLLSGTAAIVAAVMTLAYSFVKACAMRSPASLVIMGCTILPDLFCLVYGQYILKAMYRL
;
A
#
# COMPACT_ATOMS: atom_id res chain seq x y z
N MET A 1 -29.89 9.11 5.73
CA MET A 1 -28.89 10.20 5.87
C MET A 1 -27.54 9.69 6.38
N ILE A 2 -27.50 8.67 7.26
CA ILE A 2 -26.28 8.06 7.79
C ILE A 2 -25.48 7.28 6.72
N GLU A 3 -26.15 6.51 5.83
CA GLU A 3 -25.47 5.75 4.76
C GLU A 3 -24.73 6.61 3.74
N GLY A 4 -25.27 7.80 3.41
CA GLY A 4 -24.64 8.72 2.46
C GLY A 4 -23.36 9.37 2.99
N ILE A 5 -23.27 9.59 4.31
CA ILE A 5 -22.09 10.18 4.96
C ILE A 5 -20.91 9.20 4.90
N ASN A 6 -21.17 7.91 5.11
CA ASN A 6 -20.14 6.87 5.11
C ASN A 6 -19.46 6.74 3.74
N ILE A 7 -20.23 6.83 2.64
CA ILE A 7 -19.69 6.78 1.28
C ILE A 7 -18.76 7.97 1.01
N VAL A 8 -19.14 9.19 1.43
CA VAL A 8 -18.29 10.37 1.25
C VAL A 8 -16.96 10.21 2.01
N LEU A 9 -17.00 9.69 3.25
CA LEU A 9 -15.80 9.44 4.04
C LEU A 9 -14.89 8.41 3.38
N VAL A 10 -15.46 7.34 2.81
CA VAL A 10 -14.70 6.36 2.02
C VAL A 10 -13.96 7.04 0.86
N PHE A 11 -14.64 7.85 0.06
CA PHE A 11 -13.98 8.55 -1.05
C PHE A 11 -12.91 9.53 -0.57
N ILE A 12 -13.12 10.17 0.58
CA ILE A 12 -12.12 11.06 1.18
C ILE A 12 -10.84 10.28 1.52
N TRP A 13 -10.96 9.21 2.31
CA TRP A 13 -9.80 8.44 2.78
C TRP A 13 -9.17 7.57 1.70
N MET A 14 -9.96 6.95 0.82
CA MET A 14 -9.44 6.00 -0.19
C MET A 14 -9.07 6.63 -1.53
N LEU A 15 -9.40 7.90 -1.78
CA LEU A 15 -9.11 8.52 -3.08
C LEU A 15 -8.58 9.93 -2.96
N VAL A 16 -9.30 10.82 -2.25
CA VAL A 16 -8.95 12.24 -2.19
C VAL A 16 -7.65 12.45 -1.42
N ILE A 17 -7.53 11.87 -0.22
CA ILE A 17 -6.33 11.99 0.61
C ILE A 17 -5.11 11.41 -0.11
N PRO A 18 -5.12 10.15 -0.60
CA PRO A 18 -4.02 9.61 -1.39
C PRO A 18 -3.66 10.50 -2.59
N PHE A 19 -4.64 10.98 -3.36
CA PHE A 19 -4.34 11.84 -4.50
C PHE A 19 -3.68 13.17 -4.08
N ILE A 20 -4.15 13.80 -3.00
CA ILE A 20 -3.57 15.04 -2.47
C ILE A 20 -2.16 14.77 -1.96
N LEU A 21 -1.94 13.77 -1.11
CA LEU A 21 -0.62 13.39 -0.60
C LEU A 21 0.36 13.08 -1.75
N GLY A 22 -0.13 12.39 -2.77
CA GLY A 22 0.57 12.09 -4.01
C GLY A 22 1.20 13.30 -4.70
N ASN A 23 0.62 14.49 -4.57
CA ASN A 23 1.20 15.70 -5.17
C ASN A 23 2.48 16.19 -4.48
N LEU A 24 2.76 15.78 -3.23
CA LEU A 24 4.04 16.06 -2.57
C LEU A 24 5.22 15.43 -3.30
N GLU A 25 4.97 14.39 -4.09
CA GLU A 25 5.96 13.80 -4.96
C GLU A 25 6.62 14.84 -5.89
N SER A 26 5.87 15.84 -6.36
CA SER A 26 6.41 16.89 -7.24
C SER A 26 7.46 17.79 -6.56
N LEU A 27 7.57 17.75 -5.22
CA LEU A 27 8.66 18.36 -4.48
C LEU A 27 9.93 17.51 -4.51
N LEU A 28 9.76 16.19 -4.56
CA LEU A 28 10.85 15.23 -4.60
C LEU A 28 11.40 15.12 -6.01
N TYR A 29 10.53 14.90 -7.00
CA TYR A 29 10.90 14.66 -8.39
C TYR A 29 10.57 15.86 -9.28
N ARG A 30 11.47 16.19 -10.23
CA ARG A 30 11.15 17.18 -11.27
C ARG A 30 9.95 16.71 -12.09
N SER A 31 9.14 17.67 -12.54
CA SER A 31 7.94 17.42 -13.35
C SER A 31 8.25 16.47 -14.53
N GLY A 32 7.60 15.30 -14.57
CA GLY A 32 7.73 14.33 -15.65
C GLY A 32 8.47 13.03 -15.32
N GLU A 33 8.94 12.86 -14.08
CA GLU A 33 9.72 11.70 -13.64
C GLU A 33 8.86 10.57 -13.02
N PHE A 34 7.70 10.89 -12.43
CA PHE A 34 6.62 9.94 -12.09
C PHE A 34 5.39 10.20 -12.97
N THR A 35 4.78 9.12 -13.44
CA THR A 35 3.83 9.17 -14.54
C THR A 35 2.42 9.50 -14.06
N GLY A 36 1.96 10.71 -14.37
CA GLY A 36 0.54 11.06 -14.41
C GLY A 36 -0.23 10.87 -13.10
N ILE A 37 -1.51 10.48 -13.21
CA ILE A 37 -2.41 10.28 -12.07
C ILE A 37 -2.04 8.99 -11.31
N ALA A 38 -1.69 7.92 -12.04
CA ALA A 38 -1.29 6.64 -11.46
C ALA A 38 -0.15 6.81 -10.46
N GLY A 39 0.89 7.55 -10.85
CA GLY A 39 2.05 7.78 -9.99
C GLY A 39 1.68 8.50 -8.69
N ARG A 40 0.92 9.59 -8.80
CA ARG A 40 0.48 10.37 -7.62
C ARG A 40 -0.35 9.52 -6.67
N ILE A 41 -1.32 8.77 -7.18
CA ILE A 41 -2.14 7.88 -6.35
C ILE A 41 -1.26 6.84 -5.65
N SER A 42 -0.36 6.16 -6.37
CA SER A 42 0.53 5.15 -5.78
C SER A 42 1.45 5.74 -4.70
N PHE A 43 2.07 6.90 -4.96
CA PHE A 43 2.91 7.57 -3.96
C PHE A 43 2.10 8.05 -2.76
N GLY A 44 0.87 8.52 -2.96
CA GLY A 44 -0.01 8.95 -1.89
C GLY A 44 -0.40 7.84 -0.94
N TYR A 45 -0.79 6.68 -1.48
CA TYR A 45 -1.06 5.48 -0.70
C TYR A 45 0.18 5.03 0.08
N ALA A 46 1.35 5.04 -0.56
CA ALA A 46 2.61 4.71 0.09
C ALA A 46 2.93 5.66 1.26
N LEU A 47 2.74 6.97 1.06
CA LEU A 47 2.98 7.94 2.12
C LEU A 47 2.01 7.78 3.29
N GLU A 48 0.74 7.47 3.02
CA GLU A 48 -0.27 7.24 4.04
C GLU A 48 0.07 6.02 4.91
N LEU A 49 0.40 4.88 4.28
CA LEU A 49 0.78 3.66 4.98
C LEU A 49 2.11 3.84 5.76
N ALA A 50 3.10 4.50 5.18
CA ALA A 50 4.37 4.75 5.87
C ALA A 50 4.19 5.62 7.12
N VAL A 51 3.35 6.66 7.06
CA VAL A 51 2.99 7.47 8.24
C VAL A 51 2.31 6.62 9.30
N PHE A 52 1.37 5.76 8.90
CA PHE A 52 0.72 4.86 9.84
C PHE A 52 1.71 3.89 10.47
N CYS A 53 2.61 3.29 9.69
CA CYS A 53 3.65 2.38 10.19
C CYS A 53 4.53 3.04 11.26
N LEU A 54 5.01 4.26 10.98
CA LEU A 54 5.89 5.00 11.88
C LEU A 54 5.23 5.37 13.22
N LEU A 55 3.90 5.55 13.24
CA LEU A 55 3.15 5.86 14.45
C LEU A 55 2.70 4.60 15.19
N SER A 56 2.12 3.65 14.48
CA SER A 56 1.47 2.47 15.06
C SER A 56 2.46 1.56 15.78
N VAL A 57 3.59 1.21 15.16
CA VAL A 57 4.56 0.28 15.73
C VAL A 57 5.09 0.74 17.10
N PRO A 58 5.60 1.97 17.28
CA PRO A 58 6.03 2.42 18.61
C PRO A 58 4.87 2.60 19.59
N LEU A 59 3.69 3.05 19.14
CA LEU A 59 2.54 3.23 20.05
C LEU A 59 2.00 1.89 20.55
N ILE A 60 1.98 0.85 19.72
CA ILE A 60 1.64 -0.51 20.12
C ILE A 60 2.70 -1.04 21.09
N PHE A 61 3.99 -0.81 20.79
CA PHE A 61 5.10 -1.20 21.67
C PHE A 61 4.98 -0.61 23.08
N PHE A 62 4.70 0.69 23.17
CA PHE A 62 4.51 1.41 24.44
C PHE A 62 3.10 1.25 25.02
N ARG A 63 2.22 0.46 24.38
CA ARG A 63 0.82 0.25 24.78
C ARG A 63 0.05 1.55 24.98
N ALA A 64 0.28 2.51 24.10
CA ALA A 64 -0.48 3.74 24.09
C ALA A 64 -1.95 3.47 23.74
N PRO A 65 -2.90 4.32 24.17
CA PRO A 65 -4.30 4.19 23.77
C PRO A 65 -4.48 4.36 22.25
N TYR A 66 -5.42 3.62 21.65
CA TYR A 66 -5.79 3.75 20.24
C TYR A 66 -6.12 5.20 19.84
N ALA A 67 -6.78 5.95 20.72
CA ALA A 67 -7.10 7.36 20.47
C ALA A 67 -5.84 8.20 20.16
N VAL A 68 -4.70 7.90 20.80
CA VAL A 68 -3.43 8.59 20.52
C VAL A 68 -2.96 8.27 19.11
N LEU A 69 -3.02 7.01 18.68
CA LEU A 69 -2.69 6.61 17.31
C LEU A 69 -3.62 7.31 16.30
N LYS A 70 -4.94 7.22 16.50
CA LYS A 70 -5.91 7.83 15.58
C LYS A 70 -5.68 9.32 15.40
N TRP A 71 -5.62 10.07 16.50
CA TRP A 71 -5.53 11.53 16.40
C TRP A 71 -4.15 12.01 15.93
N SER A 72 -3.06 11.32 16.30
CA SER A 72 -1.73 11.63 15.77
C SER A 72 -1.64 11.34 14.27
N PHE A 73 -2.21 10.23 13.81
CA PHE A 73 -2.30 9.89 12.39
C PHE A 73 -3.07 10.95 11.61
N ILE A 74 -4.30 11.29 12.03
CA ILE A 74 -5.12 12.34 11.39
C ILE A 74 -4.35 13.66 11.36
N ALA A 75 -3.69 14.04 12.45
CA ALA A 75 -2.91 15.28 12.51
C ALA A 75 -1.75 15.28 11.52
N CYS A 76 -0.96 14.19 11.44
CA CYS A 76 0.12 14.05 10.47
C CYS A 76 -0.39 14.11 9.03
N ILE A 77 -1.44 13.37 8.70
CA ILE A 77 -2.06 13.38 7.36
C ILE A 77 -2.60 14.78 7.02
N ALA A 78 -3.24 15.47 7.97
CA ALA A 78 -3.74 16.82 7.76
C ALA A 78 -2.61 17.82 7.47
N VAL A 79 -1.48 17.74 8.18
CA VAL A 79 -0.29 18.58 7.93
C VAL A 79 0.29 18.31 6.55
N LEU A 80 0.48 17.05 6.17
CA LEU A 80 0.99 16.68 4.86
C LEU A 80 0.04 17.11 3.72
N CYS A 81 -1.27 16.93 3.90
CA CYS A 81 -2.29 17.43 2.98
C CYS A 81 -2.19 18.95 2.84
N ALA A 82 -2.09 19.70 3.94
CA ALA A 82 -1.96 21.16 3.92
C ALA A 82 -0.71 21.62 3.14
N MET A 83 0.42 20.94 3.31
CA MET A 83 1.64 21.18 2.52
C MET A 83 1.44 20.89 1.02
N SER A 84 0.57 19.93 0.69
CA SER A 84 0.31 19.50 -0.68
C SER A 84 -0.76 20.29 -1.42
N VAL A 85 -1.63 21.05 -0.72
CA VAL A 85 -2.73 21.81 -1.35
C VAL A 85 -2.25 22.73 -2.48
N PRO A 86 -1.18 23.54 -2.33
CA PRO A 86 -0.73 24.44 -3.41
C PRO A 86 -0.29 23.68 -4.67
N LEU A 87 0.30 22.50 -4.50
CA LEU A 87 0.75 21.61 -5.59
C LEU A 87 -0.43 20.92 -6.26
N SER A 88 -1.41 20.52 -5.45
CA SER A 88 -2.66 19.90 -5.89
C SER A 88 -3.46 20.87 -6.76
N VAL A 89 -3.59 22.14 -6.36
CA VAL A 89 -4.26 23.19 -7.16
C VAL A 89 -3.56 23.40 -8.50
N LYS A 90 -2.21 23.44 -8.52
CA LYS A 90 -1.44 23.55 -9.77
C LYS A 90 -1.68 22.35 -10.67
N THR A 91 -1.66 21.14 -10.10
CA THR A 91 -1.91 19.89 -10.83
C THR A 91 -3.31 19.86 -11.42
N VAL A 92 -4.35 20.12 -10.61
CA VAL A 92 -5.75 20.15 -11.07
C VAL A 92 -5.94 21.21 -12.17
N LYS A 93 -5.42 22.42 -11.98
CA LYS A 93 -5.46 23.46 -13.02
C LYS A 93 -4.75 23.03 -14.30
N SER A 94 -3.61 22.33 -14.21
CA SER A 94 -2.96 21.78 -15.40
C SER A 94 -3.82 20.73 -16.10
N LEU A 95 -4.45 19.81 -15.36
CA LEU A 95 -5.31 18.76 -15.91
C LEU A 95 -6.54 19.33 -16.64
N PHE A 96 -7.14 20.38 -16.09
CA PHE A 96 -8.32 21.04 -16.66
C PHE A 96 -8.01 22.18 -17.64
N SER A 97 -6.77 22.69 -17.71
CA SER A 97 -6.36 23.67 -18.72
C SER A 97 -6.42 23.07 -20.12
N ARG A 98 -6.71 23.89 -21.14
CA ARG A 98 -6.79 23.51 -22.57
C ARG A 98 -5.49 22.88 -23.12
N GLU A 99 -4.37 23.10 -22.42
CA GLU A 99 -3.08 22.45 -22.69
C GLU A 99 -2.92 21.07 -22.01
N GLY A 100 -3.49 20.83 -20.83
CA GLY A 100 -3.40 19.52 -20.15
C GLY A 100 -4.57 18.58 -20.44
N SER A 101 -5.77 19.11 -20.68
CA SER A 101 -6.80 18.38 -21.44
C SER A 101 -6.31 18.11 -22.86
N GLY A 102 -5.57 19.05 -23.44
CA GLY A 102 -4.75 18.83 -24.62
C GLY A 102 -3.52 17.93 -24.44
N ALA A 103 -3.13 17.45 -23.26
CA ALA A 103 -2.01 16.50 -23.13
C ALA A 103 -2.51 15.09 -22.76
N LEU A 104 -3.66 15.02 -22.07
CA LEU A 104 -4.47 13.80 -21.99
C LEU A 104 -5.11 13.45 -23.35
N TRP A 105 -5.43 14.46 -24.18
CA TRP A 105 -6.16 14.30 -25.46
C TRP A 105 -5.47 14.85 -26.72
N ARG A 106 -4.38 15.66 -26.68
CA ARG A 106 -3.46 15.74 -27.85
C ARG A 106 -2.54 14.54 -27.75
N GLY A 107 -3.10 13.38 -28.05
CA GLY A 107 -2.34 12.48 -28.88
C GLY A 107 -2.22 13.14 -30.26
N ASP A 108 -1.06 13.00 -30.89
CA ASP A 108 -1.11 12.41 -32.23
C ASP A 108 -2.23 11.38 -32.21
N ARG A 109 -3.31 11.56 -33.00
CA ARG A 109 -4.52 10.69 -33.02
C ARG A 109 -4.15 9.32 -32.46
N GLU A 110 -4.43 9.06 -31.18
CA GLU A 110 -4.00 7.79 -30.59
C GLU A 110 -4.59 6.73 -31.50
N ASN A 111 -3.71 5.86 -32.03
CA ASN A 111 -4.13 4.90 -33.03
C ASN A 111 -5.33 4.15 -32.46
N ARG A 112 -6.37 3.94 -33.28
CA ARG A 112 -7.61 3.27 -32.84
C ARG A 112 -7.31 1.99 -32.07
N LEU A 113 -6.26 1.27 -32.46
CA LEU A 113 -5.77 0.10 -31.76
C LEU A 113 -5.41 0.38 -30.28
N THR A 114 -4.65 1.42 -29.98
CA THR A 114 -4.27 1.79 -28.61
C THR A 114 -5.49 2.09 -27.74
N LEU A 115 -6.45 2.85 -28.28
CA LEU A 115 -7.70 3.16 -27.58
C LEU A 115 -8.54 1.90 -27.34
N THR A 116 -8.65 1.02 -28.33
CA THR A 116 -9.37 -0.25 -28.21
C THR A 116 -8.74 -1.16 -27.16
N VAL A 117 -7.40 -1.31 -27.17
CA VAL A 117 -6.68 -2.14 -26.20
C VAL A 117 -6.80 -1.56 -24.79
N MET A 118 -6.67 -0.24 -24.64
CA MET A 118 -6.88 0.45 -23.37
C MET A 118 -8.30 0.21 -22.84
N ALA A 119 -9.32 0.41 -23.68
CA ALA A 119 -10.72 0.18 -23.28
C ALA A 119 -10.97 -1.27 -22.88
N ALA A 120 -10.40 -2.24 -23.61
CA ALA A 120 -10.48 -3.66 -23.28
C ALA A 120 -9.81 -3.97 -21.93
N ALA A 121 -8.60 -3.44 -21.68
CA ALA A 121 -7.90 -3.63 -20.41
C ALA A 121 -8.71 -3.04 -19.24
N ILE A 122 -9.19 -1.81 -19.37
CA ILE A 122 -10.03 -1.15 -18.35
C ILE A 122 -11.32 -1.95 -18.11
N PHE A 123 -11.97 -2.43 -19.16
CA PHE A 123 -13.17 -3.26 -19.04
C PHE A 123 -12.89 -4.52 -18.22
N ILE A 124 -11.79 -5.24 -18.47
CA ILE A 124 -11.43 -6.44 -17.70
C ILE A 124 -11.12 -6.08 -16.24
N ILE A 125 -10.42 -4.98 -15.97
CA ILE A 125 -10.12 -4.54 -14.60
C ILE A 125 -11.40 -4.19 -13.83
N VAL A 126 -12.33 -3.48 -14.47
CA VAL A 126 -13.64 -3.15 -13.87
C VAL A 126 -14.45 -4.42 -13.66
N PHE A 127 -14.43 -5.34 -14.62
CA PHE A 127 -15.12 -6.64 -14.50
C PHE A 127 -14.56 -7.47 -13.34
N GLN A 128 -13.23 -7.55 -13.21
CA GLN A 128 -12.57 -8.19 -12.06
C GLN A 128 -12.98 -7.56 -10.74
N THR A 129 -12.96 -6.23 -10.66
CA THR A 129 -13.38 -5.50 -9.46
C THR A 129 -14.84 -5.84 -9.11
N ALA A 130 -15.73 -5.84 -10.09
CA ALA A 130 -17.12 -6.21 -9.90
C ALA A 130 -17.28 -7.68 -9.46
N LEU A 131 -16.50 -8.60 -10.03
CA LEU A 131 -16.50 -10.00 -9.59
C LEU A 131 -16.19 -10.11 -8.10
N VAL A 132 -15.12 -9.47 -7.61
CA VAL A 132 -14.75 -9.52 -6.19
C VAL A 132 -15.86 -8.94 -5.31
N VAL A 133 -16.43 -7.80 -5.70
CA VAL A 133 -17.43 -7.08 -4.92
C VAL A 133 -18.79 -7.81 -4.83
N PHE A 134 -19.19 -8.50 -5.89
CA PHE A 134 -20.53 -9.10 -6.00
C PHE A 134 -20.56 -10.62 -5.79
N THR A 135 -19.41 -11.27 -5.63
CA THR A 135 -19.34 -12.70 -5.33
C THR A 135 -19.14 -12.95 -3.84
N MET A 136 -19.50 -14.17 -3.42
CA MET A 136 -19.34 -14.58 -2.03
C MET A 136 -17.86 -14.76 -1.70
N HIS A 137 -17.38 -14.02 -0.72
CA HIS A 137 -16.05 -14.18 -0.18
C HIS A 137 -16.04 -15.23 0.95
N MET A 138 -15.06 -16.11 0.92
CA MET A 138 -14.82 -17.13 1.95
C MET A 138 -13.31 -17.25 2.14
N ASP A 139 -12.78 -16.79 3.27
CA ASP A 139 -11.39 -16.97 3.63
C ASP A 139 -11.25 -17.29 5.12
N ALA A 140 -10.34 -18.21 5.45
CA ALA A 140 -10.16 -18.64 6.84
C ALA A 140 -9.49 -17.55 7.70
N ASP A 141 -8.70 -16.65 7.10
CA ASP A 141 -8.02 -15.58 7.83
C ASP A 141 -9.00 -14.41 8.17
N ASP A 142 -10.24 -14.42 7.65
CA ASP A 142 -11.29 -13.45 7.99
C ASP A 142 -11.51 -13.34 9.50
N ALA A 143 -11.68 -14.49 10.16
CA ALA A 143 -11.97 -14.57 11.59
C ALA A 143 -10.90 -13.90 12.45
N ARG A 144 -9.67 -13.81 11.93
CA ARG A 144 -8.56 -13.16 12.60
C ARG A 144 -8.41 -11.70 12.19
N PHE A 145 -8.15 -11.42 10.91
CA PHE A 145 -7.84 -10.06 10.45
C PHE A 145 -9.02 -9.10 10.58
N VAL A 146 -10.22 -9.55 10.20
CA VAL A 146 -11.45 -8.76 10.34
C VAL A 146 -11.85 -8.66 11.81
N GLY A 147 -11.61 -9.72 12.60
CA GLY A 147 -11.82 -9.72 14.05
C GLY A 147 -10.94 -8.71 14.80
N GLU A 148 -9.65 -8.64 14.47
CA GLU A 148 -8.71 -7.65 15.00
C GLU A 148 -9.09 -6.22 14.61
N ALA A 149 -9.49 -6.00 13.35
CA ALA A 149 -9.98 -4.71 12.90
C ALA A 149 -11.29 -4.30 13.62
N LEU A 150 -12.16 -5.27 13.92
CA LEU A 150 -13.41 -5.04 14.65
C LEU A 150 -13.16 -4.63 16.11
N GLU A 151 -12.17 -5.23 16.78
CA GLU A 151 -11.74 -4.80 18.11
C GLU A 151 -11.38 -3.31 18.10
N VAL A 152 -10.52 -2.89 17.18
CA VAL A 152 -10.07 -1.51 17.07
C VAL A 152 -11.24 -0.57 16.82
N ALA A 153 -12.12 -0.91 15.89
CA ALA A 153 -13.27 -0.07 15.52
C ALA A 153 -14.34 0.04 16.62
N GLN A 154 -14.61 -1.05 17.35
CA GLN A 154 -15.69 -1.07 18.34
C GLN A 154 -15.23 -0.77 19.78
N GLN A 155 -14.06 -1.28 20.16
CA GLN A 155 -13.55 -1.21 21.53
C GLN A 155 -12.44 -0.17 21.70
N GLY A 156 -11.85 0.31 20.60
CA GLY A 156 -10.80 1.33 20.66
C GLY A 156 -9.54 0.84 21.35
N THR A 157 -9.21 -0.44 21.16
CA THR A 157 -8.01 -1.08 21.68
C THR A 157 -7.16 -1.62 20.52
N MET A 158 -5.88 -1.91 20.79
CA MET A 158 -4.94 -2.36 19.76
C MET A 158 -4.31 -3.68 20.19
N LEU A 159 -4.73 -4.78 19.55
CA LEU A 159 -4.13 -6.11 19.71
C LEU A 159 -4.14 -6.61 21.17
N SER A 160 -5.20 -6.25 21.90
CA SER A 160 -5.32 -6.52 23.34
C SER A 160 -6.42 -7.51 23.68
N VAL A 161 -7.23 -7.90 22.69
CA VAL A 161 -8.33 -8.85 22.80
C VAL A 161 -8.19 -9.89 21.69
N ASN A 162 -8.32 -11.16 22.05
CA ASN A 162 -8.18 -12.26 21.11
C ASN A 162 -9.40 -12.26 20.16
N PRO A 163 -9.21 -12.21 18.83
CA PRO A 163 -10.30 -12.11 17.86
C PRO A 163 -11.17 -13.38 17.80
N LEU A 164 -10.64 -14.53 18.22
CA LEU A 164 -11.34 -15.81 18.20
C LEU A 164 -12.14 -16.07 19.48
N THR A 165 -11.61 -15.68 20.64
CA THR A 165 -12.24 -15.96 21.95
C THR A 165 -12.94 -14.75 22.56
N GLY A 166 -12.63 -13.54 22.13
CA GLY A 166 -13.13 -12.29 22.71
C GLY A 166 -12.52 -11.96 24.08
N GLU A 167 -11.57 -12.75 24.56
CA GLU A 167 -10.93 -12.53 25.86
C GLU A 167 -9.74 -11.56 25.74
N VAL A 168 -9.52 -10.77 26.80
CA VAL A 168 -8.31 -9.93 26.91
C VAL A 168 -7.08 -10.83 26.84
N THR A 169 -6.16 -10.50 25.95
CA THR A 169 -4.93 -11.27 25.72
C THR A 169 -3.96 -11.17 26.89
N GLY A 170 -3.12 -12.18 27.07
CA GLY A 170 -2.24 -12.29 28.23
C GLY A 170 -3.02 -12.53 29.53
N GLY A 171 -2.42 -12.22 30.67
CA GLY A 171 -3.04 -12.45 32.00
C GLY A 171 -2.94 -13.88 32.53
N TYR A 172 -2.31 -14.78 31.76
CA TYR A 172 -2.03 -16.16 32.12
C TYR A 172 -0.52 -16.41 31.96
N ASP A 173 0.03 -17.41 32.66
CA ASP A 173 1.44 -17.82 32.58
C ASP A 173 2.47 -16.70 32.82
N GLY A 174 2.11 -15.70 33.67
CA GLY A 174 2.99 -14.58 34.01
C GLY A 174 3.06 -13.46 32.95
N ILE A 175 2.29 -13.56 31.87
CA ILE A 175 2.22 -12.54 30.81
C ILE A 175 1.28 -11.42 31.29
N PRO A 176 1.66 -10.14 31.22
CA PRO A 176 0.75 -9.03 31.54
C PRO A 176 -0.50 -9.04 30.66
N LYS A 177 -1.65 -8.59 31.18
CA LYS A 177 -2.87 -8.41 30.39
C LYS A 177 -2.67 -7.37 29.27
N GLY A 178 -3.40 -7.55 28.16
CA GLY A 178 -3.35 -6.69 26.98
C GLY A 178 -2.05 -6.79 26.19
N VAL A 179 -1.39 -7.96 26.23
CA VAL A 179 -0.17 -8.24 25.45
C VAL A 179 -0.55 -9.11 24.25
N PRO A 180 -0.13 -8.74 23.02
CA PRO A 180 -0.33 -9.59 21.86
C PRO A 180 0.27 -11.00 22.09
N VAL A 181 -0.55 -12.04 21.91
CA VAL A 181 -0.15 -13.45 22.07
C VAL A 181 -0.37 -14.23 20.77
N GLY A 182 0.30 -15.37 20.65
CA GLY A 182 0.18 -16.23 19.47
C GLY A 182 0.53 -15.50 18.18
N GLU A 183 -0.37 -15.58 17.20
CA GLU A 183 -0.23 -14.96 15.88
C GLU A 183 -0.27 -13.43 15.93
N MET A 184 -1.00 -12.83 16.89
CA MET A 184 -1.14 -11.37 17.06
C MET A 184 0.19 -10.66 17.32
N ARG A 185 1.22 -11.40 17.73
CA ARG A 185 2.59 -10.87 17.87
C ARG A 185 3.17 -10.41 16.54
N LYS A 186 2.77 -11.06 15.45
CA LYS A 186 3.17 -10.66 14.09
C LYS A 186 2.52 -9.34 13.73
N ASP A 187 1.25 -9.15 14.05
CA ASP A 187 0.51 -7.92 13.78
C ASP A 187 0.97 -6.76 14.67
N ALA A 188 1.61 -7.03 15.82
CA ALA A 188 2.26 -5.96 16.59
C ALA A 188 3.44 -5.32 15.83
N ALA A 189 4.17 -6.11 15.03
CA ALA A 189 5.26 -5.64 14.18
C ALA A 189 4.77 -5.16 12.80
N SER A 190 3.68 -5.75 12.30
CA SER A 190 3.02 -5.44 11.03
C SER A 190 1.54 -5.10 11.25
N PRO A 191 1.22 -3.91 11.81
CA PRO A 191 -0.13 -3.59 12.31
C PRO A 191 -1.15 -3.22 11.23
N TYR A 192 -1.15 -3.92 10.10
CA TYR A 192 -2.17 -3.76 9.07
C TYR A 192 -3.61 -3.94 9.59
N PRO A 193 -3.93 -4.92 10.46
CA PRO A 193 -5.30 -5.08 10.96
C PRO A 193 -5.75 -3.89 11.81
N VAL A 194 -4.80 -3.25 12.51
CA VAL A 194 -5.06 -1.99 13.25
C VAL A 194 -5.33 -0.84 12.29
N PHE A 195 -4.62 -0.77 11.16
CA PHE A 195 -4.91 0.21 10.11
C PHE A 195 -6.31 0.00 9.52
N LEU A 196 -6.67 -1.24 9.20
CA LEU A 196 -8.00 -1.61 8.70
C LEU A 196 -9.11 -1.22 9.68
N GLY A 197 -8.92 -1.50 10.98
CA GLY A 197 -9.83 -1.11 12.04
C GLY A 197 -9.96 0.41 12.19
N MET A 198 -8.85 1.15 12.06
CA MET A 198 -8.87 2.60 12.06
C MET A 198 -9.61 3.17 10.85
N LEU A 199 -9.39 2.63 9.64
CA LEU A 199 -10.15 3.03 8.47
C LEU A 199 -11.66 2.74 8.62
N SER A 200 -12.01 1.61 9.24
CA SER A 200 -13.39 1.27 9.59
C SER A 200 -14.02 2.32 10.54
N ASP A 201 -13.32 2.71 11.60
CA ASP A 201 -13.74 3.78 12.53
C ASP A 201 -13.88 5.14 11.80
N LEU A 202 -12.90 5.51 10.98
CA LEU A 202 -12.89 6.78 10.23
C LEU A 202 -13.99 6.88 9.16
N THR A 203 -14.41 5.76 8.59
CA THR A 203 -15.45 5.69 7.56
C THR A 203 -16.83 5.30 8.09
N ALA A 204 -16.91 4.93 9.38
CA ALA A 204 -18.08 4.38 10.03
C ALA A 204 -18.68 3.17 9.29
N LEU A 205 -17.82 2.36 8.67
CA LEU A 205 -18.19 1.11 8.01
C LEU A 205 -17.75 -0.07 8.85
N ASN A 206 -18.53 -1.16 8.83
CA ASN A 206 -18.09 -2.41 9.44
C ASN A 206 -16.80 -2.91 8.74
N PRO A 207 -15.78 -3.40 9.47
CA PRO A 207 -14.54 -3.89 8.87
C PRO A 207 -14.76 -4.95 7.79
N ALA A 208 -15.74 -5.84 7.93
CA ALA A 208 -16.05 -6.84 6.91
C ALA A 208 -16.53 -6.19 5.59
N VAL A 209 -17.43 -5.19 5.69
CA VAL A 209 -17.90 -4.44 4.51
C VAL A 209 -16.76 -3.66 3.88
N LEU A 210 -15.92 -3.03 4.71
CA LEU A 210 -14.74 -2.32 4.24
C LEU A 210 -13.81 -3.27 3.47
N SER A 211 -13.47 -4.43 4.05
CA SER A 211 -12.57 -5.41 3.46
C SER A 211 -13.08 -6.03 2.16
N HIS A 212 -14.32 -6.53 2.14
CA HIS A 212 -14.77 -7.37 1.03
C HIS A 212 -15.49 -6.60 -0.07
N THR A 213 -15.98 -5.38 0.20
CA THR A 213 -16.77 -4.60 -0.75
C THR A 213 -16.08 -3.30 -1.15
N VAL A 214 -15.44 -2.60 -0.20
CA VAL A 214 -14.91 -1.25 -0.46
C VAL A 214 -13.45 -1.28 -0.90
N LEU A 215 -12.57 -1.93 -0.13
CA LEU A 215 -11.14 -1.99 -0.43
C LEU A 215 -10.82 -2.52 -1.84
N PRO A 216 -11.46 -3.59 -2.36
CA PRO A 216 -11.17 -4.10 -3.70
C PRO A 216 -11.40 -3.06 -4.81
N VAL A 217 -12.38 -2.17 -4.64
CA VAL A 217 -12.70 -1.08 -5.57
C VAL A 217 -11.54 -0.12 -5.77
N PHE A 218 -10.69 0.04 -4.75
CA PHE A 218 -9.53 0.94 -4.82
C PHE A 218 -8.22 0.18 -5.04
N LEU A 219 -8.04 -0.97 -4.39
CA LEU A 219 -6.80 -1.72 -4.40
C LEU A 219 -6.55 -2.44 -5.73
N ILE A 220 -7.58 -2.97 -6.39
CA ILE A 220 -7.41 -3.63 -7.70
C ILE A 220 -6.98 -2.59 -8.76
N PRO A 221 -7.67 -1.44 -8.94
CA PRO A 221 -7.18 -0.39 -9.83
C PRO A 221 -5.81 0.14 -9.43
N LEU A 222 -5.50 0.26 -8.13
CA LEU A 222 -4.20 0.69 -7.65
C LEU A 222 -3.09 -0.29 -8.07
N SER A 223 -3.32 -1.60 -7.94
CA SER A 223 -2.40 -2.64 -8.42
C SER A 223 -2.11 -2.48 -9.92
N TYR A 224 -3.15 -2.33 -10.74
CA TYR A 224 -2.98 -2.10 -12.18
C TYR A 224 -2.36 -0.73 -12.49
N ALA A 225 -2.58 0.28 -11.67
CA ALA A 225 -1.89 1.57 -11.80
C ALA A 225 -0.39 1.38 -11.59
N VAL A 226 0.05 0.62 -10.58
CA VAL A 226 1.47 0.30 -10.38
C VAL A 226 2.03 -0.52 -11.55
N PHE A 227 1.30 -1.52 -12.04
CA PHE A 227 1.71 -2.24 -13.25
C PHE A 227 1.78 -1.34 -14.49
N TYR A 228 0.91 -0.33 -14.60
CA TYR A 228 1.01 0.69 -15.64
C TYR A 228 2.31 1.47 -15.52
N LEU A 229 2.70 1.90 -14.31
CA LEU A 229 3.97 2.60 -14.04
C LEU A 229 5.18 1.74 -14.46
N THR A 230 5.13 0.44 -14.14
CA THR A 230 6.15 -0.53 -14.55
C THR A 230 6.22 -0.66 -16.07
N GLY A 231 5.08 -0.91 -16.73
CA GLY A 231 5.00 -1.10 -18.17
C GLY A 231 5.44 0.13 -18.96
N ILE A 232 4.95 1.32 -18.60
CA ILE A 232 5.31 2.56 -19.30
C ILE A 232 6.81 2.88 -19.18
N THR A 233 7.46 2.39 -18.12
CA THR A 233 8.91 2.53 -17.92
C THR A 233 9.68 1.49 -18.72
N LEU A 234 9.27 0.21 -18.68
CA LEU A 234 9.89 -0.87 -19.44
C LEU A 234 9.82 -0.64 -20.96
N PHE A 235 8.70 -0.10 -21.44
CA PHE A 235 8.48 0.13 -22.86
C PHE A 235 8.83 1.55 -23.31
N ASN A 236 9.69 2.27 -22.58
CA ASN A 236 10.18 3.60 -22.97
C ASN A 236 9.07 4.59 -23.35
N ARG A 237 8.01 4.65 -22.55
CA ARG A 237 6.82 5.50 -22.74
C ARG A 237 5.93 5.14 -23.93
N ASP A 238 6.09 3.95 -24.52
CA ASP A 238 5.17 3.41 -25.52
C ASP A 238 3.84 3.00 -24.88
N ARG A 239 2.82 3.85 -25.02
CA ARG A 239 1.48 3.62 -24.46
C ARG A 239 0.82 2.38 -25.05
N GLN A 240 1.01 2.11 -26.35
CA GLN A 240 0.39 0.96 -26.99
C GLN A 240 0.91 -0.35 -26.37
N LYS A 241 2.24 -0.50 -26.26
CA LYS A 241 2.84 -1.68 -25.61
C LYS A 241 2.46 -1.80 -24.15
N THR A 242 2.38 -0.67 -23.44
CA THR A 242 1.97 -0.64 -22.03
C THR A 242 0.55 -1.15 -21.84
N TRP A 243 -0.40 -0.72 -22.67
CA TRP A 243 -1.78 -1.19 -22.61
C TRP A 243 -1.93 -2.64 -23.06
N ILE A 244 -1.15 -3.08 -24.06
CA ILE A 244 -1.10 -4.51 -24.44
C ILE A 244 -0.60 -5.36 -23.26
N PHE A 245 0.46 -4.92 -22.58
CA PHE A 245 0.98 -5.56 -21.38
C PHE A 245 -0.09 -5.66 -20.28
N LEU A 246 -0.80 -4.57 -19.99
CA LEU A 246 -1.87 -4.57 -18.99
C LEU A 246 -3.04 -5.46 -19.38
N LEU A 247 -3.45 -5.47 -20.66
CA LEU A 247 -4.48 -6.35 -21.15
C LEU A 247 -4.10 -7.81 -20.91
N LEU A 248 -2.91 -8.21 -21.35
CA LEU A 248 -2.41 -9.58 -21.16
C LEU A 248 -2.30 -9.94 -19.68
N LEU A 249 -1.75 -9.05 -18.85
CA LEU A 249 -1.64 -9.25 -17.41
C LEU A 249 -3.02 -9.45 -16.78
N SER A 250 -4.00 -8.60 -17.12
CA SER A 250 -5.35 -8.70 -16.58
C SER A 250 -6.04 -10.01 -16.98
N VAL A 251 -5.85 -10.49 -18.21
CA VAL A 251 -6.34 -11.79 -18.65
C VAL A 251 -5.68 -12.92 -17.84
N ILE A 252 -4.36 -12.89 -17.65
CA ILE A 252 -3.65 -13.90 -16.85
C ILE A 252 -4.18 -13.94 -15.42
N MET A 253 -4.36 -12.79 -14.78
CA MET A 253 -4.91 -12.69 -13.42
C MET A 253 -6.32 -13.28 -13.34
N LEU A 254 -7.15 -13.09 -14.36
CA LEU A 254 -8.52 -13.63 -14.40
C LEU A 254 -8.55 -15.17 -14.46
N PHE A 255 -7.57 -15.80 -15.10
CA PHE A 255 -7.50 -17.26 -15.25
C PHE A 255 -6.61 -17.95 -14.20
N SER A 256 -6.17 -17.23 -13.17
CA SER A 256 -5.24 -17.72 -12.16
C SER A 256 -5.96 -18.26 -10.91
N PHE A 257 -7.13 -18.89 -11.05
CA PHE A 257 -7.88 -19.48 -9.92
C PHE A 257 -7.56 -20.96 -9.65
N GLU A 258 -6.67 -21.58 -10.44
CA GLU A 258 -6.29 -22.99 -10.29
C GLU A 258 -5.47 -23.26 -9.01
N SER A 259 -4.96 -22.23 -8.35
CA SER A 259 -4.14 -22.36 -7.14
C SER A 259 -4.35 -21.16 -6.20
N GLU A 260 -4.46 -21.44 -4.90
CA GLU A 260 -4.48 -20.40 -3.85
C GLU A 260 -3.17 -19.61 -3.77
N PHE A 261 -2.08 -20.12 -4.35
CA PHE A 261 -0.79 -19.45 -4.43
C PHE A 261 -0.60 -18.63 -5.71
N ALA A 262 -1.61 -18.60 -6.59
CA ALA A 262 -1.50 -17.88 -7.85
C ALA A 262 -1.80 -16.38 -7.66
N PRO A 263 -1.10 -15.48 -8.37
CA PRO A 263 -1.28 -14.03 -8.21
C PRO A 263 -2.72 -13.54 -8.43
N GLY A 264 -3.49 -14.21 -9.31
CA GLY A 264 -4.89 -13.87 -9.53
C GLY A 264 -5.81 -14.25 -8.36
N TYR A 265 -5.51 -15.34 -7.63
CA TYR A 265 -6.22 -15.64 -6.39
C TYR A 265 -5.98 -14.54 -5.35
N THR A 266 -4.72 -14.12 -5.18
CA THR A 266 -4.36 -13.01 -4.28
C THR A 266 -5.10 -11.72 -4.65
N LEU A 267 -5.12 -11.36 -5.94
CA LEU A 267 -5.74 -10.14 -6.43
C LEU A 267 -7.27 -10.17 -6.42
N LEU A 268 -7.89 -11.32 -6.70
CA LEU A 268 -9.33 -11.44 -6.94
C LEU A 268 -10.11 -12.08 -5.80
N ASN A 269 -9.45 -12.67 -4.81
CA ASN A 269 -10.11 -13.20 -3.62
C ASN A 269 -9.72 -12.40 -2.37
N ILE A 270 -8.42 -12.29 -2.09
CA ILE A 270 -7.93 -11.84 -0.77
C ILE A 270 -7.17 -10.50 -0.81
N ILE A 271 -7.41 -9.64 -1.80
CA ILE A 271 -6.66 -8.38 -2.01
C ILE A 271 -6.73 -7.41 -0.82
N TRP A 272 -7.72 -7.56 0.04
CA TRP A 272 -7.91 -6.76 1.25
C TRP A 272 -6.96 -7.15 2.39
N GLN A 273 -6.24 -8.27 2.30
CA GLN A 273 -5.28 -8.68 3.32
C GLN A 273 -3.96 -7.96 3.14
N GLY A 274 -3.28 -7.63 4.24
CA GLY A 274 -1.99 -6.93 4.20
C GLY A 274 -0.95 -7.64 3.32
N ARG A 275 -0.83 -8.97 3.44
CA ARG A 275 0.07 -9.78 2.59
C ARG A 275 -0.22 -9.62 1.08
N SER A 276 -1.49 -9.56 0.72
CA SER A 276 -1.96 -9.49 -0.65
C SER A 276 -1.75 -8.10 -1.23
N ILE A 277 -1.96 -7.05 -0.43
CA ILE A 277 -1.66 -5.67 -0.80
C ILE A 277 -0.16 -5.52 -1.05
N ALA A 278 0.68 -6.11 -0.19
CA ALA A 278 2.12 -6.08 -0.39
C ALA A 278 2.51 -6.77 -1.71
N GLU A 279 1.99 -7.97 -1.97
CA GLU A 279 2.28 -8.73 -3.18
C GLU A 279 1.78 -8.05 -4.46
N ALA A 280 0.54 -7.57 -4.46
CA ALA A 280 -0.11 -7.04 -5.66
C ALA A 280 0.19 -5.56 -5.94
N VAL A 281 0.62 -4.79 -4.93
CA VAL A 281 0.84 -3.35 -5.04
C VAL A 281 2.27 -2.96 -4.70
N PHE A 282 2.74 -3.22 -3.48
CA PHE A 282 3.97 -2.60 -2.96
C PHE A 282 5.26 -3.28 -3.42
N LEU A 283 5.30 -4.60 -3.59
CA LEU A 283 6.43 -5.29 -4.21
C LEU A 283 6.59 -4.92 -5.70
N PRO A 284 5.50 -4.84 -6.50
CA PRO A 284 5.55 -4.25 -7.84
C PRO A 284 5.98 -2.78 -7.83
N LEU A 285 5.55 -1.99 -6.83
CA LEU A 285 5.95 -0.58 -6.70
C LEU A 285 7.43 -0.44 -6.36
N LEU A 286 7.95 -1.33 -5.51
CA LEU A 286 9.38 -1.45 -5.20
C LEU A 286 10.18 -1.79 -6.46
N PHE A 287 9.71 -2.77 -7.24
CA PHE A 287 10.33 -3.11 -8.52
C PHE A 287 10.28 -1.94 -9.51
N TYR A 288 9.18 -1.20 -9.57
CA TYR A 288 9.11 0.02 -10.36
C TYR A 288 10.13 1.08 -9.90
N ALA A 289 10.29 1.29 -8.59
CA ALA A 289 11.31 2.20 -8.06
C ALA A 289 12.72 1.78 -8.53
N PHE A 290 13.01 0.47 -8.56
CA PHE A 290 14.27 -0.06 -9.11
C PHE A 290 14.45 0.27 -10.60
N LEU A 291 13.39 0.24 -11.41
CA LEU A 291 13.50 0.60 -12.83
C LEU A 291 13.82 2.09 -13.04
N ARG A 292 13.41 2.96 -12.11
CA ARG A 292 13.63 4.40 -12.19
C ARG A 292 15.03 4.83 -11.79
N ILE A 293 15.60 4.19 -10.79
CA ILE A 293 16.96 4.51 -10.32
C ILE A 293 17.92 4.01 -11.40
N ARG A 294 18.44 4.92 -12.23
CA ARG A 294 19.38 4.60 -13.33
C ARG A 294 20.82 4.81 -12.89
N PRO A 295 21.77 3.90 -13.22
CA PRO A 295 23.17 4.05 -12.82
C PRO A 295 23.79 5.36 -13.34
N GLU A 296 23.39 5.79 -14.54
CA GLU A 296 23.95 6.99 -15.18
C GLU A 296 23.64 8.29 -14.43
N ASN A 297 22.57 8.30 -13.62
CA ASN A 297 22.09 9.49 -12.91
C ASN A 297 22.56 9.57 -11.44
N GLY A 298 23.30 8.56 -10.98
CA GLY A 298 23.62 8.38 -9.56
C GLY A 298 22.39 8.09 -8.69
N ILE A 299 22.61 7.92 -7.38
CA ILE A 299 21.53 7.77 -6.39
C ILE A 299 21.20 9.15 -5.84
N LYS A 300 19.94 9.57 -5.95
CA LYS A 300 19.46 10.83 -5.39
C LYS A 300 18.78 10.59 -4.03
N ALA A 301 18.73 11.63 -3.19
CA ALA A 301 18.05 11.55 -1.89
C ALA A 301 16.56 11.17 -2.01
N GLN A 302 15.87 11.67 -3.03
CA GLN A 302 14.49 11.31 -3.37
C GLN A 302 14.31 9.79 -3.58
N ASP A 303 15.30 9.12 -4.17
CA ASP A 303 15.22 7.69 -4.48
C ASP A 303 15.37 6.85 -3.21
N ILE A 304 16.27 7.28 -2.32
CA ILE A 304 16.45 6.68 -0.99
C ILE A 304 15.17 6.84 -0.16
N LEU A 305 14.56 8.03 -0.21
CA LEU A 305 13.31 8.29 0.49
C LEU A 305 12.17 7.41 -0.03
N LEU A 306 12.03 7.28 -1.35
CA LEU A 306 11.02 6.41 -1.97
C LEU A 306 11.21 4.94 -1.55
N LEU A 307 12.45 4.44 -1.59
CA LEU A 307 12.76 3.09 -1.13
C LEU A 307 12.43 2.91 0.35
N LEU A 308 12.76 3.88 1.20
CA LEU A 308 12.45 3.83 2.63
C LEU A 308 10.93 3.77 2.88
N ILE A 309 10.15 4.58 2.18
CA ILE A 309 8.69 4.58 2.26
C ILE A 309 8.14 3.21 1.89
N ILE A 310 8.53 2.65 0.74
CA ILE A 310 7.99 1.36 0.27
C ILE A 310 8.41 0.20 1.20
N ASN A 311 9.61 0.23 1.78
CA ASN A 311 10.01 -0.78 2.77
C ASN A 311 9.20 -0.64 4.08
N LEU A 312 8.91 0.59 4.54
CA LEU A 312 7.96 0.82 5.65
C LEU A 312 6.57 0.25 5.36
N ASP A 313 6.08 0.42 4.13
CA ASP A 313 4.77 -0.13 3.72
C ASP A 313 4.78 -1.66 3.76
N CYS A 314 5.83 -2.29 3.21
CA CYS A 314 5.99 -3.74 3.28
C CYS A 314 6.04 -4.26 4.73
N CYS A 315 6.72 -3.53 5.63
CA CYS A 315 6.73 -3.82 7.07
C CYS A 315 5.34 -3.78 7.69
N LEU A 316 4.58 -2.72 7.44
CA LEU A 316 3.23 -2.55 7.96
C LEU A 316 2.31 -3.68 7.50
N LEU A 317 2.43 -4.05 6.23
CA LEU A 317 1.51 -4.95 5.55
C LEU A 317 1.71 -6.42 5.93
N SER A 318 2.95 -6.89 6.05
CA SER A 318 3.24 -8.27 6.45
C SER A 318 4.71 -8.48 6.81
N GLY A 319 4.98 -9.29 7.83
CA GLY A 319 6.34 -9.75 8.13
C GLY A 319 6.98 -10.54 6.98
N THR A 320 6.21 -11.27 6.17
CA THR A 320 6.75 -11.96 4.99
C THR A 320 7.09 -10.97 3.88
N ALA A 321 6.28 -9.93 3.70
CA ALA A 321 6.55 -8.87 2.74
C ALA A 321 7.82 -8.09 3.12
N ALA A 322 8.03 -7.80 4.40
CA ALA A 322 9.26 -7.18 4.90
C ALA A 322 10.52 -7.99 4.52
N ILE A 323 10.49 -9.32 4.66
CA ILE A 323 11.61 -10.20 4.26
C ILE A 323 11.87 -10.07 2.75
N VAL A 324 10.82 -10.20 1.94
CA VAL A 324 10.95 -10.17 0.48
C VAL A 324 11.43 -8.80 0.01
N ALA A 325 10.88 -7.71 0.56
CA ALA A 325 11.30 -6.34 0.27
C ALA A 325 12.76 -6.09 0.64
N ALA A 326 13.20 -6.54 1.82
CA ALA A 326 14.60 -6.43 2.24
C ALA A 326 15.54 -7.19 1.30
N VAL A 327 15.20 -8.43 0.92
CA VAL A 327 16.00 -9.24 -0.02
C VAL A 327 16.05 -8.58 -1.40
N MET A 328 14.91 -8.11 -1.92
CA MET A 328 14.82 -7.41 -3.20
C MET A 328 15.67 -6.13 -3.19
N THR A 329 15.55 -5.31 -2.15
CA THR A 329 16.29 -4.05 -1.99
C THR A 329 17.79 -4.31 -1.85
N LEU A 330 18.21 -5.31 -1.07
CA LEU A 330 19.62 -5.69 -0.94
C LEU A 330 20.21 -6.21 -2.24
N ALA A 331 19.52 -7.12 -2.92
CA ALA A 331 19.96 -7.66 -4.21
C ALA A 331 20.12 -6.56 -5.25
N TYR A 332 19.13 -5.66 -5.34
CA TYR A 332 19.19 -4.51 -6.23
C TYR A 332 20.32 -3.54 -5.87
N SER A 333 20.50 -3.24 -4.58
CA SER A 333 21.59 -2.39 -4.08
C SER A 333 22.96 -2.96 -4.42
N PHE A 334 23.12 -4.28 -4.36
CA PHE A 334 24.34 -4.97 -4.76
C PHE A 334 24.62 -4.84 -6.26
N VAL A 335 23.63 -5.14 -7.11
CA VAL A 335 23.74 -4.95 -8.56
C VAL A 335 24.10 -3.50 -8.89
N LYS A 336 23.51 -2.53 -8.19
CA LYS A 336 23.81 -1.11 -8.36
C LYS A 336 25.21 -0.71 -7.92
N ALA A 337 25.68 -1.21 -6.79
CA ALA A 337 27.04 -0.96 -6.33
C ALA A 337 28.07 -1.50 -7.32
N CYS A 338 27.83 -2.68 -7.92
CA CYS A 338 28.67 -3.23 -8.98
C CYS A 338 28.62 -2.37 -10.25
N ALA A 339 27.44 -1.97 -10.71
CA ALA A 339 27.26 -1.17 -11.92
C ALA A 339 27.91 0.22 -11.81
N MET A 340 27.80 0.87 -10.65
CA MET A 340 28.38 2.20 -10.40
C MET A 340 29.81 2.15 -9.87
N ARG A 341 30.36 0.95 -9.60
CA ARG A 341 31.66 0.74 -8.93
C ARG A 341 31.79 1.53 -7.62
N SER A 342 30.70 1.61 -6.84
CA SER A 342 30.62 2.40 -5.62
C SER A 342 30.06 1.56 -4.47
N PRO A 343 30.89 1.14 -3.49
CA PRO A 343 30.40 0.40 -2.33
C PRO A 343 29.52 1.28 -1.42
N ALA A 344 29.69 2.61 -1.47
CA ALA A 344 28.82 3.53 -0.73
C ALA A 344 27.35 3.41 -1.16
N SER A 345 27.10 3.13 -2.44
CA SER A 345 25.76 2.91 -2.97
C SER A 345 25.06 1.69 -2.36
N LEU A 346 25.80 0.62 -2.07
CA LEU A 346 25.28 -0.55 -1.36
C LEU A 346 24.83 -0.16 0.05
N VAL A 347 25.65 0.61 0.77
CA VAL A 347 25.36 1.00 2.16
C VAL A 347 24.17 1.94 2.20
N ILE A 348 24.16 2.99 1.38
CA ILE A 348 23.12 4.02 1.38
C ILE A 348 21.74 3.43 1.05
N MET A 349 21.66 2.59 0.01
CA MET A 349 20.41 1.94 -0.34
C MET A 349 20.07 0.80 0.62
N GLY A 350 21.08 0.05 1.08
CA GLY A 350 20.93 -0.98 2.10
C GLY A 350 20.35 -0.44 3.41
N CYS A 351 20.67 0.80 3.81
CA CYS A 351 20.06 1.43 4.98
C CYS A 351 18.54 1.63 4.87
N THR A 352 17.96 1.58 3.67
CA THR A 352 16.50 1.71 3.50
C THR A 352 15.72 0.48 3.98
N ILE A 353 16.40 -0.65 4.23
CA ILE A 353 15.79 -1.88 4.75
C ILE A 353 15.74 -1.94 6.29
N LEU A 354 16.27 -0.90 6.97
CA LEU A 354 16.27 -0.86 8.44
C LEU A 354 14.88 -1.05 9.05
N PRO A 355 13.79 -0.51 8.48
CA PRO A 355 12.44 -0.83 8.94
C PRO A 355 12.13 -2.33 8.88
N ASP A 356 12.50 -3.02 7.79
CA ASP A 356 12.23 -4.46 7.61
C ASP A 356 12.96 -5.30 8.65
N LEU A 357 14.25 -4.99 8.86
CA LEU A 357 15.05 -5.66 9.87
C LEU A 357 14.50 -5.40 11.28
N PHE A 358 14.08 -4.17 11.56
CA PHE A 358 13.44 -3.83 12.83
C PHE A 358 12.15 -4.64 13.03
N CYS A 359 11.26 -4.67 12.04
CA CYS A 359 10.02 -5.44 12.07
C CYS A 359 10.28 -6.93 12.36
N LEU A 360 11.28 -7.51 11.70
CA LEU A 360 11.65 -8.92 11.87
C LEU A 360 12.21 -9.20 13.26
N VAL A 361 13.13 -8.37 13.73
CA VAL A 361 13.74 -8.54 15.06
C VAL A 361 12.71 -8.30 16.16
N TYR A 362 11.87 -7.28 15.98
CA TYR A 362 10.84 -6.90 16.93
C TYR A 362 9.79 -8.00 17.13
N GLY A 363 9.20 -8.50 16.04
CA GLY A 363 8.19 -9.54 16.08
C GLY A 363 8.72 -10.89 16.57
N GLN A 364 9.95 -11.27 16.19
CA GLN A 364 10.51 -12.59 16.50
C GLN A 364 11.17 -12.68 17.88
N TYR A 365 11.88 -11.62 18.31
CA TYR A 365 12.80 -11.71 19.45
C TYR A 365 12.46 -10.73 20.57
N ILE A 366 12.19 -9.45 20.28
CA ILE A 366 11.98 -8.44 21.32
C ILE A 366 10.68 -8.71 22.08
N LEU A 367 9.58 -8.99 21.38
CA LEU A 367 8.31 -9.31 22.01
C LEU A 367 8.36 -10.60 22.85
N LYS A 368 9.14 -11.61 22.41
CA LYS A 368 9.32 -12.83 23.20
C LYS A 368 10.15 -12.56 24.46
N ALA A 369 11.31 -11.92 24.29
CA ALA A 369 12.25 -11.65 25.39
C ALA A 369 11.66 -10.75 26.49
N MET A 370 10.93 -9.69 26.12
CA MET A 370 10.37 -8.73 27.08
C MET A 370 9.27 -9.33 27.97
N TYR A 371 8.50 -10.28 27.44
CA TYR A 371 7.38 -10.87 28.16
C TYR A 371 7.70 -12.24 28.76
N ARG A 372 8.99 -12.64 28.75
CA ARG A 372 9.46 -13.95 29.24
C ARG A 372 8.65 -15.12 28.66
N LEU A 373 8.29 -14.96 27.39
CA LEU A 373 7.64 -15.94 26.52
C LEU A 373 8.68 -16.75 25.78
#